data_AF-X6PCI8-F1
#
_entry.id   AF-X6PCI8-F1
#
_cell.length_a   1.000
_cell.length_b   1.000
_cell.length_c   1.000
_cell.angle_alpha   90.00
_cell.angle_beta   90.00
_cell.angle_gamma   90.00
#
_symmetry.space_group_name_H-M   'P 1'
#
loop_
_entity.id
_entity.type
_entity.pdbx_description
1 polymer ?
#
loop_
_entity_poly.entity_id
_entity_poly.type
_entity_poly.pdbx_seq_one_letter_code
_entity_poly.pdbx_strand_id
1 'polypeptide(L)'
;MFANIFAQSAFQNLPNLPKNFVAPQCVLLKDELLICGGENNNKCYSYHLVKKQYEYICSYPSGVELKGHCVLQLSHQGDNPDEIHLYPLEDKMQANIWSHTQKAEPSLNSWTLVAKSQIGELSDNLEGVRGVIGGMNNDLLFITHFPKNIRVIDLKTMKPLKGVTNSIIPNKENESEHCFVPLTMNGSVTKVVNHFLLFHRNIGLLISFDEGQRTFTYENLPTCPELREVSSYAFLGCYGYVFLFGGCDNRSKAKTRCVWKYSISRKIWSVCKSKLPTEVSSSFALLDQNNVHVHVIGGVVTKEVQDYHWTISADQLFQTHELMQIVQDQEQDIRSLKEKIASLELSRPYVIPETMEEKEVEQSIDKKVEPPKEWRDIQQQMKEIGNSLISLEKLSTMDWAQSNCTGLELWGCNGKAHLVNQKLLTCMEDIVTITTDLSPLGTIIDVGDLYAFFFCFFSSKILISL
;
A
#
# COMPACT_ATOMS: atom_id res chain seq x y z
N MET A 1 20.34 -22.74 -35.01
CA MET A 1 18.86 -22.78 -34.93
C MET A 1 18.44 -23.03 -33.47
N PHE A 2 18.72 -22.08 -32.57
CA PHE A 2 18.26 -22.12 -31.18
C PHE A 2 18.06 -20.68 -30.69
N ALA A 3 16.91 -20.13 -31.04
CA ALA A 3 16.39 -18.87 -30.50
C ALA A 3 14.87 -19.03 -30.42
N ASN A 4 14.40 -19.77 -29.42
CA ASN A 4 13.04 -19.72 -28.89
C ASN A 4 12.97 -20.69 -27.70
N ILE A 5 13.44 -20.22 -26.55
CA ILE A 5 13.04 -20.80 -25.26
C ILE A 5 12.34 -19.64 -24.55
N PHE A 6 11.01 -19.67 -24.68
CA PHE A 6 9.97 -18.87 -24.01
C PHE A 6 10.45 -17.56 -23.35
N ALA A 7 10.13 -16.42 -23.98
CA ALA A 7 10.01 -15.17 -23.25
C ALA A 7 8.91 -15.36 -22.19
N GLN A 8 9.31 -15.68 -20.96
CA GLN A 8 8.38 -15.83 -19.85
C GLN A 8 7.68 -14.48 -19.64
N SER A 9 6.35 -14.49 -19.67
CA SER A 9 5.55 -13.30 -19.36
C SER A 9 5.93 -12.81 -17.97
N ALA A 10 6.21 -11.51 -17.83
CA ALA A 10 6.44 -10.85 -16.54
C ALA A 10 5.25 -11.03 -15.58
N PHE A 11 4.03 -11.03 -16.15
CA PHE A 11 2.82 -11.38 -15.42
C PHE A 11 2.71 -12.88 -15.21
N GLN A 12 2.55 -13.28 -13.95
CA GLN A 12 2.28 -14.63 -13.49
C GLN A 12 0.76 -14.83 -13.32
N ASN A 13 0.27 -16.00 -13.69
CA ASN A 13 -1.11 -16.40 -13.41
C ASN A 13 -1.23 -16.86 -11.95
N LEU A 14 -2.20 -16.30 -11.25
CA LEU A 14 -2.66 -16.81 -9.96
C LEU A 14 -3.85 -17.76 -10.18
N PRO A 15 -4.30 -18.49 -9.14
CA PRO A 15 -5.48 -19.33 -9.27
C PRO A 15 -6.67 -18.56 -9.82
N ASN A 16 -7.43 -19.24 -10.69
CA ASN A 16 -8.59 -18.66 -11.34
C ASN A 16 -9.62 -18.16 -10.34
N LEU A 17 -10.27 -17.05 -10.69
CA LEU A 17 -11.34 -16.47 -9.89
C LEU A 17 -12.51 -17.47 -9.78
N PRO A 18 -13.15 -17.61 -8.60
CA PRO A 18 -14.31 -18.51 -8.44
C PRO A 18 -15.51 -18.12 -9.31
N LYS A 19 -15.55 -16.84 -9.72
CA LYS A 19 -16.55 -16.24 -10.59
C LYS A 19 -15.92 -15.20 -11.50
N ASN A 20 -16.60 -14.94 -12.60
CA ASN A 20 -16.24 -13.90 -13.54
C ASN A 20 -16.59 -12.52 -12.95
N PHE A 21 -15.66 -11.58 -13.03
CA PHE A 21 -15.84 -10.22 -12.52
C PHE A 21 -15.55 -9.19 -13.61
N VAL A 22 -16.55 -8.39 -13.96
CA VAL A 22 -16.42 -7.22 -14.84
C VAL A 22 -16.37 -5.97 -13.97
N ALA A 23 -15.39 -5.11 -14.20
CA ALA A 23 -15.13 -3.91 -13.41
C ALA A 23 -15.19 -4.15 -11.88
N PRO A 24 -14.52 -5.20 -11.35
CA PRO A 24 -14.57 -5.47 -9.92
C PRO A 24 -14.02 -4.28 -9.12
N GLN A 25 -14.43 -4.17 -7.86
CA GLN A 25 -13.77 -3.29 -6.90
C GLN A 25 -13.08 -4.15 -5.87
N CYS A 26 -11.80 -3.90 -5.62
CA CYS A 26 -11.01 -4.70 -4.70
C CYS A 26 -10.38 -3.84 -3.61
N VAL A 27 -10.27 -4.41 -2.41
CA VAL A 27 -9.64 -3.77 -1.26
C VAL A 27 -8.65 -4.75 -0.64
N LEU A 28 -7.50 -4.25 -0.20
CA LEU A 28 -6.53 -5.04 0.52
C LEU A 28 -6.76 -4.96 2.03
N LEU A 29 -6.82 -6.11 2.68
CA LEU A 29 -6.97 -6.28 4.12
C LEU A 29 -5.90 -7.23 4.65
N LYS A 30 -4.81 -6.67 5.19
CA LYS A 30 -3.66 -7.46 5.67
C LYS A 30 -3.21 -8.44 4.57
N ASP A 31 -3.26 -9.74 4.86
CA ASP A 31 -2.88 -10.82 3.95
C ASP A 31 -4.01 -11.30 3.02
N GLU A 32 -5.15 -10.60 3.01
CA GLU A 32 -6.31 -10.93 2.19
C GLU A 32 -6.68 -9.80 1.23
N LEU A 33 -7.06 -10.17 0.01
CA LEU A 33 -7.60 -9.28 -1.00
C LEU A 33 -9.09 -9.54 -1.12
N LEU A 34 -9.90 -8.55 -0.78
CA LEU A 34 -11.35 -8.61 -0.89
C LEU A 34 -11.77 -8.16 -2.29
N ILE A 35 -12.56 -8.99 -2.97
CA ILE A 35 -13.18 -8.71 -4.25
C ILE A 35 -14.65 -8.44 -3.98
N CYS A 36 -15.08 -7.20 -4.14
CA CYS A 36 -16.38 -6.70 -3.71
C CYS A 36 -17.31 -6.54 -4.90
N GLY A 37 -17.73 -7.67 -5.49
CA GLY A 37 -18.66 -7.66 -6.63
C GLY A 37 -18.07 -7.07 -7.91
N GLY A 38 -18.93 -6.88 -8.90
CA GLY A 38 -18.64 -6.34 -10.21
C GLY A 38 -19.93 -6.25 -11.03
N GLU A 39 -19.85 -5.70 -12.24
CA GLU A 39 -21.01 -5.58 -13.11
C GLU A 39 -21.66 -6.95 -13.33
N ASN A 40 -22.95 -7.06 -13.03
CA ASN A 40 -23.75 -8.29 -13.06
C ASN A 40 -23.27 -9.43 -12.12
N ASN A 41 -22.41 -9.13 -11.15
CA ASN A 41 -21.96 -10.09 -10.14
C ASN A 41 -21.96 -9.46 -8.75
N ASN A 42 -22.96 -9.81 -7.94
CA ASN A 42 -23.15 -9.28 -6.60
C ASN A 42 -22.36 -10.06 -5.52
N LYS A 43 -21.51 -11.03 -5.88
CA LYS A 43 -20.82 -11.88 -4.90
C LYS A 43 -19.49 -11.28 -4.48
N CYS A 44 -19.15 -11.45 -3.21
CA CYS A 44 -17.88 -11.02 -2.62
C CYS A 44 -17.03 -12.22 -2.23
N TYR A 45 -15.72 -12.14 -2.48
CA TYR A 45 -14.75 -13.18 -2.13
C TYR A 45 -13.52 -12.55 -1.47
N SER A 46 -12.85 -13.29 -0.59
CA SER A 46 -11.49 -12.98 -0.17
C SER A 46 -10.53 -13.85 -0.97
N TYR A 47 -9.34 -13.35 -1.23
CA TYR A 47 -8.21 -14.09 -1.76
C TYR A 47 -7.05 -13.96 -0.79
N HIS A 48 -6.63 -15.05 -0.19
CA HIS A 48 -5.52 -15.05 0.75
C HIS A 48 -4.19 -15.08 0.00
N LEU A 49 -3.34 -14.07 0.19
CA LEU A 49 -2.10 -13.87 -0.57
C LEU A 49 -1.12 -15.03 -0.43
N VAL A 50 -0.91 -15.53 0.79
CA VAL A 50 0.00 -16.65 1.10
C VAL A 50 -0.60 -17.99 0.67
N LYS A 51 -1.85 -18.28 1.04
CA LYS A 51 -2.49 -19.57 0.74
C LYS A 51 -2.85 -19.70 -0.75
N LYS A 52 -2.95 -18.58 -1.47
CA LYS A 52 -3.41 -18.49 -2.86
C LYS A 52 -4.76 -19.17 -3.06
N GLN A 53 -5.68 -18.91 -2.14
CA GLN A 53 -7.00 -19.53 -2.13
C GLN A 53 -8.07 -18.47 -2.01
N TYR A 54 -9.20 -18.72 -2.68
CA TYR A 54 -10.37 -17.87 -2.56
C TYR A 54 -11.37 -18.46 -1.58
N GLU A 55 -12.02 -17.58 -0.84
CA GLU A 55 -13.12 -17.92 0.05
C GLU A 55 -14.31 -17.02 -0.24
N TYR A 56 -15.51 -17.58 -0.23
CA TYR A 56 -16.73 -16.80 -0.36
C TYR A 56 -17.00 -16.05 0.95
N ILE A 57 -17.24 -14.74 0.86
CA ILE A 57 -17.54 -13.91 2.03
C ILE A 57 -19.05 -13.75 2.17
N CYS A 58 -19.66 -13.09 1.17
CA CYS A 58 -21.06 -12.67 1.20
C CYS A 58 -21.53 -12.25 -0.19
N SER A 59 -22.75 -11.72 -0.29
CA SER A 59 -23.24 -11.10 -1.51
C SER A 59 -23.91 -9.77 -1.17
N TYR A 60 -23.83 -8.80 -2.08
CA TYR A 60 -24.66 -7.59 -2.02
C TYR A 60 -26.15 -7.98 -2.04
N PRO A 61 -27.02 -7.20 -1.39
CA PRO A 61 -28.46 -7.43 -1.37
C PRO A 61 -29.07 -7.58 -2.77
N SER A 62 -30.16 -8.36 -2.86
CA SER A 62 -30.88 -8.54 -4.12
C SER A 62 -31.47 -7.21 -4.61
N GLY A 63 -31.17 -6.84 -5.86
CA GLY A 63 -31.64 -5.60 -6.48
C GLY A 63 -30.59 -4.50 -6.59
N VAL A 64 -29.41 -4.69 -6.00
CA VAL A 64 -28.26 -3.82 -6.16
C VAL A 64 -27.63 -3.99 -7.55
N GLU A 65 -27.48 -2.88 -8.29
CA GLU A 65 -26.77 -2.83 -9.57
C GLU A 65 -25.35 -2.25 -9.38
N LEU A 66 -24.33 -3.07 -9.58
CA LEU A 66 -22.92 -2.72 -9.40
C LEU A 66 -22.28 -2.19 -10.70
N LYS A 67 -22.87 -1.17 -11.30
CA LYS A 67 -22.36 -0.56 -12.54
C LYS A 67 -21.35 0.53 -12.23
N GLY A 68 -20.07 0.18 -12.31
CA GLY A 68 -18.98 1.09 -12.00
C GLY A 68 -19.07 1.64 -10.58
N HIS A 69 -19.46 0.80 -9.62
CA HIS A 69 -19.48 1.15 -8.20
C HIS A 69 -18.06 1.43 -7.69
N CYS A 70 -17.96 2.10 -6.55
CA CYS A 70 -16.70 2.35 -5.87
C CYS A 70 -16.76 1.77 -4.47
N VAL A 71 -15.72 1.07 -4.03
CA VAL A 71 -15.59 0.55 -2.66
C VAL A 71 -14.40 1.22 -1.99
N LEU A 72 -14.62 1.74 -0.79
CA LEU A 72 -13.61 2.44 -0.01
C LEU A 72 -13.34 1.72 1.31
N GLN A 73 -12.09 1.73 1.74
CA GLN A 73 -11.67 1.22 3.04
C GLN A 73 -11.52 2.37 4.02
N LEU A 74 -12.32 2.39 5.09
CA LEU A 74 -12.13 3.29 6.21
C LEU A 74 -11.42 2.56 7.35
N SER A 75 -10.19 2.99 7.67
CA SER A 75 -9.46 2.57 8.86
C SER A 75 -9.69 3.56 9.98
N HIS A 76 -10.56 3.24 10.94
CA HIS A 76 -10.75 4.07 12.13
C HIS A 76 -9.52 4.01 13.04
N GLN A 77 -8.95 5.17 13.38
CA GLN A 77 -8.07 5.29 14.54
C GLN A 77 -8.96 5.32 15.79
N GLY A 78 -9.26 4.17 16.40
CA GLY A 78 -10.03 4.19 17.64
C GLY A 78 -10.39 2.85 18.24
N ASP A 79 -11.08 1.98 17.53
CA ASP A 79 -11.66 0.78 18.13
C ASP A 79 -11.44 -0.44 17.23
N ASN A 80 -10.73 -1.42 17.80
CA ASN A 80 -10.44 -2.74 17.27
C ASN A 80 -9.80 -2.80 15.85
N PRO A 81 -8.50 -3.15 15.70
CA PRO A 81 -7.81 -3.22 14.41
C PRO A 81 -8.36 -4.29 13.43
N ASP A 82 -9.37 -5.05 13.84
CA ASP A 82 -10.06 -6.07 13.04
C ASP A 82 -11.40 -5.58 12.46
N GLU A 83 -11.90 -4.40 12.83
CA GLU A 83 -13.12 -3.83 12.27
C GLU A 83 -12.80 -2.88 11.11
N ILE A 84 -13.01 -3.36 9.88
CA ILE A 84 -12.92 -2.53 8.67
C ILE A 84 -14.31 -2.27 8.16
N HIS A 85 -14.58 -0.99 7.92
CA HIS A 85 -15.81 -0.57 7.29
C HIS A 85 -15.56 -0.32 5.80
N LEU A 86 -16.18 -1.14 4.96
CA LEU A 86 -16.18 -0.95 3.51
C LEU A 86 -17.41 -0.17 3.07
N TYR A 87 -17.21 0.87 2.26
CA TYR A 87 -18.28 1.76 1.80
C TYR A 87 -18.44 1.66 0.28
N PRO A 88 -19.46 0.95 -0.25
CA PRO A 88 -19.81 0.97 -1.65
C PRO A 88 -20.71 2.18 -1.99
N LEU A 89 -20.52 2.73 -3.19
CA LEU A 89 -21.31 3.81 -3.77
C LEU A 89 -22.00 3.33 -5.05
N GLU A 90 -23.32 3.52 -5.16
CA GLU A 90 -24.16 2.91 -6.21
C GLU A 90 -25.25 3.86 -6.77
N ASP A 91 -25.70 3.58 -8.00
CA ASP A 91 -26.53 4.45 -8.84
C ASP A 91 -28.04 4.49 -8.46
N LYS A 92 -28.70 3.34 -8.25
CA LYS A 92 -30.17 3.25 -8.38
C LYS A 92 -31.03 3.17 -7.12
N MET A 93 -30.43 3.24 -5.94
CA MET A 93 -31.19 3.38 -4.68
C MET A 93 -30.52 4.47 -3.85
N GLN A 94 -30.98 5.71 -3.99
CA GLN A 94 -30.56 6.88 -3.19
C GLN A 94 -29.05 6.92 -2.85
N ALA A 95 -28.10 6.82 -3.80
CA ALA A 95 -26.66 6.96 -3.51
C ALA A 95 -26.25 6.38 -2.13
N ASN A 96 -26.71 5.15 -1.88
CA ASN A 96 -26.71 4.59 -0.54
C ASN A 96 -25.32 4.10 -0.20
N ILE A 97 -24.94 4.32 1.05
CA ILE A 97 -23.74 3.74 1.60
C ILE A 97 -24.11 2.43 2.26
N TRP A 98 -23.40 1.37 1.91
CA TRP A 98 -23.36 0.17 2.73
C TRP A 98 -22.10 0.15 3.58
N SER A 99 -22.17 -0.50 4.74
CA SER A 99 -21.01 -0.87 5.51
C SER A 99 -20.91 -2.39 5.53
N HIS A 100 -19.70 -2.90 5.44
CA HIS A 100 -19.37 -4.25 5.83
C HIS A 100 -18.55 -4.18 7.13
N THR A 101 -18.71 -5.14 8.04
CA THR A 101 -17.86 -5.27 9.23
C THR A 101 -17.41 -6.71 9.35
N GLN A 102 -16.10 -6.96 9.32
CA GLN A 102 -15.55 -8.27 9.63
C GLN A 102 -15.38 -8.36 11.16
N LYS A 103 -16.08 -9.30 11.82
CA LYS A 103 -15.85 -9.67 13.23
C LYS A 103 -15.62 -11.18 13.30
N ALA A 104 -14.94 -11.64 14.34
CA ALA A 104 -14.64 -13.07 14.55
C ALA A 104 -15.89 -13.98 14.67
N GLU A 105 -17.09 -13.41 14.73
CA GLU A 105 -18.34 -14.16 14.73
C GLU A 105 -18.87 -14.41 13.30
N PRO A 106 -19.17 -15.68 12.94
CA PRO A 106 -19.57 -16.07 11.59
C PRO A 106 -20.91 -15.49 11.08
N SER A 107 -21.66 -14.78 11.93
CA SER A 107 -22.93 -14.12 11.57
C SER A 107 -22.78 -12.67 11.06
N LEU A 108 -21.57 -12.11 10.97
CA LEU A 108 -21.37 -10.68 10.70
C LEU A 108 -20.88 -10.30 9.29
N ASN A 109 -20.60 -11.27 8.41
CA ASN A 109 -20.18 -10.98 7.04
C ASN A 109 -21.38 -10.59 6.13
N SER A 110 -22.07 -9.50 6.43
CA SER A 110 -23.18 -8.99 5.62
C SER A 110 -23.01 -7.51 5.31
N TRP A 111 -23.70 -7.04 4.26
CA TRP A 111 -23.77 -5.63 3.93
C TRP A 111 -24.93 -5.00 4.70
N THR A 112 -24.66 -3.95 5.48
CA THR A 112 -25.67 -3.18 6.20
C THR A 112 -25.80 -1.78 5.65
N LEU A 113 -27.03 -1.31 5.46
CA LEU A 113 -27.27 0.05 4.97
C LEU A 113 -26.91 1.06 6.07
N VAL A 114 -26.08 2.05 5.75
CA VAL A 114 -25.75 3.14 6.67
C VAL A 114 -26.90 4.15 6.66
N ALA A 115 -27.75 4.10 7.69
CA ALA A 115 -28.87 5.02 7.81
C ALA A 115 -28.39 6.48 7.86
N LYS A 116 -29.03 7.36 7.07
CA LYS A 116 -28.77 8.82 6.97
C LYS A 116 -27.54 9.24 6.15
N SER A 117 -26.90 8.35 5.39
CA SER A 117 -25.94 8.76 4.38
C SER A 117 -26.66 9.38 3.18
N GLN A 118 -26.40 10.65 2.87
CA GLN A 118 -26.92 11.30 1.67
C GLN A 118 -25.73 11.76 0.83
N ILE A 119 -25.16 10.83 0.05
CA ILE A 119 -23.99 11.11 -0.81
C ILE A 119 -24.42 11.73 -2.15
N GLY A 120 -25.63 11.40 -2.58
CA GLY A 120 -26.21 11.92 -3.80
C GLY A 120 -27.72 12.08 -3.74
N GLU A 121 -28.22 12.72 -4.78
CA GLU A 121 -29.64 12.88 -5.06
C GLU A 121 -30.11 11.70 -5.90
N LEU A 122 -31.41 11.41 -5.87
CA LEU A 122 -32.00 10.31 -6.66
C LEU A 122 -31.76 10.47 -8.18
N SER A 123 -31.50 11.69 -8.64
CA SER A 123 -31.23 12.02 -10.04
C SER A 123 -29.75 11.95 -10.43
N ASP A 124 -28.84 11.76 -9.46
CA ASP A 124 -27.42 11.65 -9.78
C ASP A 124 -27.14 10.33 -10.49
N ASN A 125 -26.39 10.38 -11.58
CA ASN A 125 -25.81 9.18 -12.18
C ASN A 125 -24.45 8.90 -11.52
N LEU A 126 -24.37 7.81 -10.76
CA LEU A 126 -23.15 7.38 -10.07
C LEU A 126 -22.41 6.25 -10.80
N GLU A 127 -22.78 5.96 -12.04
CA GLU A 127 -22.05 5.00 -12.86
C GLU A 127 -20.59 5.43 -13.07
N GLY A 128 -19.66 4.55 -12.70
CA GLY A 128 -18.22 4.79 -12.80
C GLY A 128 -17.70 5.85 -11.83
N VAL A 129 -18.39 6.04 -10.71
CA VAL A 129 -17.97 6.90 -9.60
C VAL A 129 -16.59 6.49 -9.09
N ARG A 130 -15.76 7.48 -8.71
CA ARG A 130 -14.50 7.25 -7.99
C ARG A 130 -14.51 8.00 -6.69
N GLY A 131 -13.96 7.36 -5.66
CA GLY A 131 -13.84 7.92 -4.33
C GLY A 131 -12.40 7.85 -3.85
N VAL A 132 -11.94 8.88 -3.16
CA VAL A 132 -10.64 8.91 -2.49
C VAL A 132 -10.80 9.55 -1.13
N ILE A 133 -10.22 8.93 -0.11
CA ILE A 133 -10.14 9.50 1.24
C ILE A 133 -8.96 10.46 1.29
N GLY A 134 -9.20 11.64 1.83
CA GLY A 134 -8.23 12.68 2.06
C GLY A 134 -8.68 13.56 3.22
N GLY A 135 -8.30 14.83 3.19
CA GLY A 135 -8.35 15.70 4.35
C GLY A 135 -7.04 15.62 5.12
N MET A 136 -6.65 16.71 5.78
CA MET A 136 -5.47 16.77 6.63
C MET A 136 -5.52 15.69 7.73
N ASN A 137 -6.72 15.28 8.14
CA ASN A 137 -6.94 14.24 9.14
C ASN A 137 -7.52 12.93 8.55
N ASN A 138 -7.50 12.74 7.23
CA ASN A 138 -8.18 11.61 6.55
C ASN A 138 -9.68 11.50 6.88
N ASP A 139 -10.34 12.64 7.10
CA ASP A 139 -11.73 12.79 7.52
C ASP A 139 -12.65 13.29 6.41
N LEU A 140 -12.13 13.46 5.19
CA LEU A 140 -12.86 13.88 4.01
C LEU A 140 -12.87 12.80 2.93
N LEU A 141 -14.02 12.63 2.30
CA LEU A 141 -14.20 11.77 1.13
C LEU A 141 -14.46 12.62 -0.09
N PHE A 142 -13.58 12.51 -1.08
CA PHE A 142 -13.68 13.16 -2.38
C PHE A 142 -14.30 12.18 -3.37
N ILE A 143 -15.44 12.56 -3.96
CA ILE A 143 -16.19 11.73 -4.89
C ILE A 143 -16.30 12.45 -6.21
N THR A 144 -15.82 11.81 -7.27
CA THR A 144 -15.97 12.26 -8.64
C THR A 144 -17.04 11.42 -9.33
N HIS A 145 -18.03 12.08 -9.93
CA HIS A 145 -19.13 11.38 -10.60
C HIS A 145 -19.66 12.16 -11.80
N PHE A 146 -20.37 11.44 -12.66
CA PHE A 146 -21.01 12.00 -13.84
C PHE A 146 -22.06 13.07 -13.45
N PRO A 147 -22.22 14.15 -14.24
CA PRO A 147 -21.50 14.45 -15.47
C PRO A 147 -20.12 15.08 -15.26
N LYS A 148 -19.91 15.93 -14.24
CA LYS A 148 -18.65 16.70 -14.04
C LYS A 148 -18.41 17.11 -12.59
N ASN A 149 -18.97 16.40 -11.63
CA ASN A 149 -18.98 16.87 -10.25
C ASN A 149 -17.85 16.23 -9.47
N ILE A 150 -17.18 17.05 -8.66
CA ILE A 150 -16.42 16.57 -7.51
C ILE A 150 -17.12 17.05 -6.23
N ARG A 151 -17.45 16.12 -5.36
CA ARG A 151 -18.10 16.37 -4.07
C ARG A 151 -17.15 16.04 -2.94
N VAL A 152 -17.30 16.77 -1.84
CA VAL A 152 -16.57 16.54 -0.60
C VAL A 152 -17.57 16.14 0.46
N ILE A 153 -17.30 15.03 1.14
CA ILE A 153 -18.15 14.46 2.17
C ILE A 153 -17.34 14.39 3.46
N ASP A 154 -17.91 14.91 4.53
CA ASP A 154 -17.35 14.77 5.87
C ASP A 154 -17.63 13.33 6.34
N LEU A 155 -16.58 12.55 6.58
CA LEU A 155 -16.67 11.14 6.96
C LEU A 155 -17.19 10.93 8.39
N LYS A 156 -17.13 11.95 9.25
CA LYS A 156 -17.67 11.87 10.61
C LYS A 156 -19.19 12.01 10.62
N THR A 157 -19.72 12.87 9.76
CA THR A 157 -21.15 13.17 9.68
C THR A 157 -21.85 12.44 8.53
N MET A 158 -21.09 11.86 7.61
CA MET A 158 -21.53 11.25 6.34
C MET A 158 -22.42 12.19 5.51
N LYS A 159 -22.07 13.48 5.50
CA LYS A 159 -22.83 14.54 4.80
C LYS A 159 -21.95 15.36 3.86
N PRO A 160 -22.51 15.88 2.75
CA PRO A 160 -21.81 16.79 1.87
C PRO A 160 -21.37 18.05 2.62
N LEU A 161 -20.12 18.46 2.38
CA LEU A 161 -19.54 19.65 2.95
C LEU A 161 -20.20 20.89 2.33
N LYS A 162 -20.69 21.81 3.16
CA LYS A 162 -21.38 23.02 2.69
C LYS A 162 -20.40 24.12 2.29
N GLY A 163 -20.76 24.88 1.26
CA GLY A 163 -19.99 26.03 0.80
C GLY A 163 -18.77 25.66 -0.03
N VAL A 164 -18.70 24.44 -0.57
CA VAL A 164 -17.65 24.07 -1.51
C VAL A 164 -17.83 24.84 -2.81
N THR A 165 -16.75 25.45 -3.29
CA THR A 165 -16.72 26.21 -4.54
C THR A 165 -15.83 25.52 -5.59
N ASN A 166 -16.06 25.84 -6.87
CA ASN A 166 -15.36 25.23 -8.01
C ASN A 166 -15.47 23.70 -8.10
N SER A 167 -16.59 23.11 -7.66
CA SER A 167 -16.84 21.65 -7.67
C SER A 167 -17.14 21.05 -9.05
N ILE A 168 -16.95 21.81 -10.14
CA ILE A 168 -17.17 21.36 -11.51
C ILE A 168 -15.81 21.10 -12.17
N ILE A 169 -15.57 19.85 -12.55
CA ILE A 169 -14.35 19.41 -13.24
C ILE A 169 -14.35 20.01 -14.66
N PRO A 170 -13.28 20.74 -15.08
CA PRO A 170 -13.19 21.32 -16.41
C PRO A 170 -13.15 20.24 -17.51
N ASN A 171 -14.27 19.99 -18.18
CA ASN A 171 -14.36 19.03 -19.29
C ASN A 171 -15.55 19.35 -20.23
N LYS A 172 -15.46 19.03 -21.52
CA LYS A 172 -16.56 19.07 -22.50
C LYS A 172 -17.17 17.68 -22.81
N GLU A 173 -16.44 16.59 -22.61
CA GLU A 173 -16.85 15.21 -22.96
C GLU A 173 -17.25 14.40 -21.71
N ASN A 174 -18.50 13.95 -21.68
CA ASN A 174 -19.17 13.43 -20.48
C ASN A 174 -19.12 11.90 -20.43
N GLU A 175 -18.10 11.29 -19.84
CA GLU A 175 -18.08 9.83 -19.66
C GLU A 175 -17.56 9.38 -18.29
N SER A 176 -18.06 8.21 -17.88
CA SER A 176 -17.70 7.46 -16.69
C SER A 176 -16.34 6.77 -16.86
N GLU A 177 -15.80 6.16 -15.78
CA GLU A 177 -14.56 5.36 -15.81
C GLU A 177 -13.26 6.15 -16.04
N HIS A 178 -13.05 7.20 -15.26
CA HIS A 178 -11.76 7.91 -15.20
C HIS A 178 -10.79 7.27 -14.20
N CYS A 179 -9.49 7.51 -14.39
CA CYS A 179 -8.48 7.31 -13.38
C CYS A 179 -8.57 8.46 -12.36
N PHE A 180 -8.62 8.14 -11.08
CA PHE A 180 -8.58 9.12 -9.99
C PHE A 180 -7.67 8.60 -8.88
N VAL A 181 -6.52 9.24 -8.68
CA VAL A 181 -5.50 8.79 -7.72
C VAL A 181 -5.01 9.94 -6.84
N PRO A 182 -4.88 9.76 -5.52
CA PRO A 182 -4.31 10.79 -4.65
C PRO A 182 -2.79 10.87 -4.75
N LEU A 183 -2.22 12.05 -4.59
CA LEU A 183 -0.76 12.22 -4.42
C LEU A 183 -0.23 11.69 -3.07
N THR A 184 -1.11 11.23 -2.18
CA THR A 184 -0.75 10.48 -0.96
C THR A 184 -0.52 8.97 -1.23
N MET A 185 -0.56 8.52 -2.48
CA MET A 185 -0.38 7.12 -2.90
C MET A 185 0.91 6.46 -2.36
N ASN A 186 0.87 5.12 -2.27
CA ASN A 186 1.96 4.33 -1.71
C ASN A 186 3.28 4.47 -2.49
N GLY A 187 4.39 4.55 -1.76
CA GLY A 187 5.72 4.74 -2.34
C GLY A 187 5.97 6.14 -2.91
N SER A 188 4.99 7.06 -2.87
CA SER A 188 5.22 8.47 -3.24
C SER A 188 6.18 9.12 -2.24
N VAL A 189 7.22 9.74 -2.79
CA VAL A 189 8.25 10.54 -2.09
C VAL A 189 7.58 11.78 -1.48
N THR A 190 6.80 12.51 -2.29
CA THR A 190 6.03 13.68 -1.85
C THR A 190 4.56 13.32 -1.64
N LYS A 191 4.20 12.99 -0.39
CA LYS A 191 2.78 12.84 -0.02
C LYS A 191 2.17 14.22 0.15
N VAL A 192 1.36 14.63 -0.81
CA VAL A 192 0.62 15.89 -0.76
C VAL A 192 -0.85 15.59 -0.51
N VAL A 193 -1.33 15.97 0.68
CA VAL A 193 -2.75 15.84 1.04
C VAL A 193 -3.62 16.68 0.11
N ASN A 194 -4.83 16.21 -0.15
CA ASN A 194 -5.83 16.92 -0.97
C ASN A 194 -5.39 17.28 -2.39
N HIS A 195 -4.41 16.58 -2.92
CA HIS A 195 -4.01 16.69 -4.32
C HIS A 195 -4.27 15.36 -5.01
N PHE A 196 -4.91 15.43 -6.17
CA PHE A 196 -5.39 14.28 -6.90
C PHE A 196 -5.04 14.42 -8.37
N LEU A 197 -4.67 13.32 -9.01
CA LEU A 197 -4.51 13.24 -10.45
C LEU A 197 -5.76 12.60 -11.03
N LEU A 198 -6.34 13.26 -12.02
CA LEU A 198 -7.44 12.74 -12.81
C LEU A 198 -6.99 12.61 -14.26
N PHE A 199 -7.11 11.40 -14.81
CA PHE A 199 -6.90 11.14 -16.23
C PHE A 199 -8.13 10.49 -16.84
N HIS A 200 -8.57 11.02 -17.97
CA HIS A 200 -9.67 10.46 -18.75
C HIS A 200 -9.57 10.98 -20.18
N ARG A 201 -9.44 10.07 -21.17
CA ARG A 201 -9.36 10.45 -22.59
C ARG A 201 -8.26 11.50 -22.85
N ASN A 202 -8.65 12.66 -23.36
CA ASN A 202 -7.82 13.83 -23.65
C ASN A 202 -7.63 14.77 -22.45
N ILE A 203 -7.90 14.30 -21.23
CA ILE A 203 -7.86 15.12 -20.01
C ILE A 203 -6.87 14.54 -19.04
N GLY A 204 -5.99 15.41 -18.57
CA GLY A 204 -5.14 15.21 -17.42
C GLY A 204 -5.27 16.43 -16.54
N LEU A 205 -5.62 16.24 -15.28
CA LEU A 205 -5.79 17.30 -14.30
C LEU A 205 -5.03 16.97 -13.03
N LEU A 206 -4.32 17.97 -12.51
CA LEU A 206 -3.95 18.03 -11.11
C LEU A 206 -5.05 18.85 -10.41
N ILE A 207 -5.80 18.18 -9.55
CA ILE A 207 -6.88 18.75 -8.76
C ILE A 207 -6.32 18.96 -7.35
N SER A 208 -6.46 20.16 -6.80
CA SER A 208 -6.17 20.39 -5.39
C SER A 208 -7.38 20.97 -4.67
N PHE A 209 -7.49 20.68 -3.37
CA PHE A 209 -8.56 21.19 -2.52
C PHE A 209 -7.99 21.93 -1.32
N ASP A 210 -8.33 23.21 -1.19
CA ASP A 210 -8.05 24.00 -0.01
C ASP A 210 -9.19 23.81 1.01
N GLU A 211 -8.90 23.18 2.15
CA GLU A 211 -9.89 22.94 3.19
C GLU A 211 -10.39 24.21 3.89
N GLY A 212 -9.54 25.23 4.03
CA GLY A 212 -9.86 26.48 4.71
C GLY A 212 -10.80 27.35 3.87
N GLN A 213 -10.51 27.46 2.58
CA GLN A 213 -11.33 28.18 1.60
C GLN A 213 -12.46 27.32 1.01
N ARG A 214 -12.40 25.99 1.20
CA ARG A 214 -13.32 25.01 0.63
C ARG A 214 -13.46 25.16 -0.88
N THR A 215 -12.34 25.30 -1.57
CA THR A 215 -12.32 25.54 -3.02
C THR A 215 -11.39 24.57 -3.72
N PHE A 216 -11.84 24.12 -4.90
CA PHE A 216 -10.99 23.34 -5.79
C PHE A 216 -10.19 24.27 -6.71
N THR A 217 -8.96 23.86 -6.99
CA THR A 217 -8.15 24.41 -8.09
C THR A 217 -7.74 23.30 -9.05
N TYR A 218 -7.54 23.68 -10.31
CA TYR A 218 -7.30 22.76 -11.41
C TYR A 218 -6.10 23.23 -12.23
N GLU A 219 -5.10 22.37 -12.38
CA GLU A 219 -3.99 22.55 -13.31
C GLU A 219 -4.07 21.49 -14.42
N ASN A 220 -3.94 21.91 -15.68
CA ASN A 220 -3.89 20.98 -16.81
C ASN A 220 -2.56 20.24 -16.82
N LEU A 221 -2.62 18.92 -16.99
CA LEU A 221 -1.47 18.04 -17.17
C LEU A 221 -1.34 17.58 -18.62
N PRO A 222 -0.11 17.23 -19.05
CA PRO A 222 0.10 16.60 -20.35
C PRO A 222 -0.70 15.29 -20.48
N THR A 223 -1.34 15.12 -21.63
CA THR A 223 -2.12 13.92 -21.97
C THR A 223 -1.40 13.07 -23.00
N CYS A 224 -1.82 11.81 -23.11
CA CYS A 224 -1.24 10.85 -24.04
C CYS A 224 -2.18 10.72 -25.26
N PRO A 225 -1.75 11.12 -26.48
CA PRO A 225 -2.56 11.02 -27.69
C PRO A 225 -3.10 9.61 -27.96
N GLU A 226 -2.31 8.58 -27.65
CA GLU A 226 -2.64 7.16 -27.82
C GLU A 226 -3.73 6.67 -26.87
N LEU A 227 -3.91 7.35 -25.74
CA LEU A 227 -4.94 7.06 -24.74
C LEU A 227 -6.21 7.89 -24.92
N ARG A 228 -6.25 8.77 -25.93
CA ARG A 228 -7.38 9.68 -26.16
C ARG A 228 -8.73 8.96 -26.28
N GLU A 229 -8.74 7.81 -26.95
CA GLU A 229 -9.95 7.05 -27.23
C GLU A 229 -10.06 5.79 -26.36
N VAL A 230 -9.14 5.59 -25.43
CA VAL A 230 -9.08 4.39 -24.59
C VAL A 230 -9.79 4.66 -23.26
N SER A 231 -10.75 3.81 -22.90
CA SER A 231 -11.42 3.82 -21.60
C SER A 231 -11.36 2.42 -20.95
N SER A 232 -12.00 2.28 -19.79
CA SER A 232 -12.13 0.98 -19.10
C SER A 232 -10.78 0.31 -18.80
N TYR A 233 -9.74 1.08 -18.52
CA TYR A 233 -8.47 0.54 -18.03
C TYR A 233 -8.54 0.37 -16.51
N ALA A 234 -7.80 -0.62 -15.99
CA ALA A 234 -7.44 -0.61 -14.57
C ALA A 234 -6.38 0.47 -14.34
N PHE A 235 -6.35 1.08 -13.16
CA PHE A 235 -5.34 2.08 -12.83
C PHE A 235 -4.75 1.85 -11.44
N LEU A 236 -3.51 2.30 -11.25
CA LEU A 236 -2.78 2.21 -9.99
C LEU A 236 -1.84 3.40 -9.85
N GLY A 237 -1.87 4.11 -8.73
CA GLY A 237 -0.84 5.07 -8.36
C GLY A 237 0.17 4.44 -7.41
N CYS A 238 1.46 4.44 -7.77
CA CYS A 238 2.52 4.05 -6.85
C CYS A 238 3.89 4.60 -7.25
N TYR A 239 4.77 4.77 -6.27
CA TYR A 239 6.18 5.16 -6.47
C TYR A 239 6.39 6.44 -7.31
N GLY A 240 5.45 7.39 -7.25
CA GLY A 240 5.51 8.61 -8.07
C GLY A 240 5.08 8.44 -9.53
N TYR A 241 4.40 7.32 -9.84
CA TYR A 241 3.86 7.02 -11.16
C TYR A 241 2.37 6.66 -11.09
N VAL A 242 1.67 6.92 -12.19
CA VAL A 242 0.32 6.41 -12.44
C VAL A 242 0.38 5.39 -13.55
N PHE A 243 -0.06 4.16 -13.29
CA PHE A 243 -0.12 3.07 -14.24
C PHE A 243 -1.53 2.85 -14.74
N LEU A 244 -1.69 2.62 -16.04
CA LEU A 244 -2.95 2.22 -16.67
C LEU A 244 -2.76 0.86 -17.35
N PHE A 245 -3.56 -0.12 -16.98
CA PHE A 245 -3.47 -1.51 -17.44
C PHE A 245 -4.62 -1.82 -18.40
N GLY A 246 -4.27 -2.16 -19.64
CA GLY A 246 -5.23 -2.56 -20.66
C GLY A 246 -6.11 -1.41 -21.11
N GLY A 247 -7.40 -1.70 -21.32
CA GLY A 247 -8.40 -0.74 -21.79
C GLY A 247 -9.02 -1.15 -23.11
N CYS A 248 -10.07 -0.41 -23.49
CA CYS A 248 -10.83 -0.60 -24.72
C CYS A 248 -10.83 0.70 -25.53
N ASP A 249 -10.47 0.61 -26.81
CA ASP A 249 -10.59 1.71 -27.75
C ASP A 249 -12.07 1.92 -28.10
N ASN A 250 -12.60 3.10 -27.83
CA ASN A 250 -14.02 3.39 -27.94
C ASN A 250 -14.55 3.38 -29.37
N ARG A 251 -13.69 3.59 -30.37
CA ARG A 251 -14.07 3.64 -31.80
C ARG A 251 -14.10 2.25 -32.42
N SER A 252 -13.01 1.51 -32.25
CA SER A 252 -12.81 0.19 -32.84
C SER A 252 -13.36 -0.95 -31.98
N LYS A 253 -13.59 -0.69 -30.68
CA LYS A 253 -13.88 -1.70 -29.64
C LYS A 253 -12.75 -2.72 -29.45
N ALA A 254 -11.56 -2.43 -29.99
CA ALA A 254 -10.37 -3.25 -29.80
C ALA A 254 -9.84 -3.05 -28.38
N LYS A 255 -9.44 -4.14 -27.73
CA LYS A 255 -8.81 -4.11 -26.41
C LYS A 255 -7.30 -4.08 -26.56
N THR A 256 -6.61 -3.65 -25.51
CA THR A 256 -5.14 -3.61 -25.52
C THR A 256 -4.53 -4.39 -24.38
N ARG A 257 -3.30 -4.88 -24.60
CA ARG A 257 -2.44 -5.47 -23.57
C ARG A 257 -1.44 -4.48 -22.97
N CYS A 258 -1.43 -3.24 -23.46
CA CYS A 258 -0.44 -2.25 -23.07
C CYS A 258 -0.60 -1.86 -21.61
N VAL A 259 0.53 -1.60 -20.96
CA VAL A 259 0.58 -0.96 -19.65
C VAL A 259 1.24 0.41 -19.86
N TRP A 260 0.47 1.46 -19.69
CA TRP A 260 0.96 2.83 -19.77
C TRP A 260 1.35 3.33 -18.41
N LYS A 261 2.33 4.23 -18.35
CA LYS A 261 2.71 4.88 -17.10
C LYS A 261 2.98 6.37 -17.31
N TYR A 262 2.56 7.15 -16.33
CA TYR A 262 2.81 8.58 -16.23
C TYR A 262 3.77 8.84 -15.09
N SER A 263 4.90 9.50 -15.38
CA SER A 263 5.81 10.00 -14.36
C SER A 263 5.29 11.33 -13.83
N ILE A 264 4.99 11.40 -12.53
CA ILE A 264 4.45 12.61 -11.89
C ILE A 264 5.52 13.72 -11.87
N SER A 265 6.75 13.39 -11.51
CA SER A 265 7.86 14.34 -11.42
C SER A 265 8.25 14.92 -12.79
N ARG A 266 8.26 14.08 -13.83
CA ARG A 266 8.65 14.50 -15.19
C ARG A 266 7.47 14.99 -16.02
N LYS A 267 6.24 14.74 -15.58
CA LYS A 267 4.98 15.00 -16.30
C LYS A 267 4.94 14.35 -17.70
N ILE A 268 5.51 13.15 -17.84
CA ILE A 268 5.66 12.45 -19.12
C ILE A 268 4.97 11.08 -19.09
N TRP A 269 4.25 10.77 -20.17
CA TRP A 269 3.72 9.44 -20.44
C TRP A 269 4.74 8.56 -21.17
N SER A 270 4.78 7.28 -20.81
CA SER A 270 5.55 6.26 -21.52
C SER A 270 4.85 4.90 -21.43
N VAL A 271 5.25 3.96 -22.28
CA VAL A 271 4.75 2.59 -22.25
C VAL A 271 5.72 1.69 -21.49
N CYS A 272 5.19 0.78 -20.68
CA CYS A 272 5.99 -0.23 -20.00
C CYS A 272 6.48 -1.29 -20.99
N LYS A 273 7.65 -1.88 -20.71
CA LYS A 273 8.15 -3.04 -21.47
C LYS A 273 7.26 -4.27 -21.22
N SER A 274 6.85 -4.44 -19.97
CA SER A 274 5.91 -5.48 -19.54
C SER A 274 4.51 -5.21 -20.08
N LYS A 275 3.88 -6.24 -20.65
CA LYS A 275 2.53 -6.20 -21.22
C LYS A 275 1.66 -7.24 -20.54
N LEU A 276 0.36 -6.98 -20.48
CA LEU A 276 -0.60 -7.94 -19.97
C LEU A 276 -0.59 -9.23 -20.82
N PRO A 277 -0.89 -10.40 -20.21
CA PRO A 277 -0.92 -11.67 -20.94
C PRO A 277 -1.90 -11.69 -22.11
N THR A 278 -2.99 -10.93 -22.00
CA THR A 278 -4.03 -10.82 -23.02
C THR A 278 -4.59 -9.39 -23.07
N GLU A 279 -5.34 -9.10 -24.14
CA GLU A 279 -6.04 -7.83 -24.33
C GLU A 279 -7.28 -7.79 -23.43
N VAL A 280 -7.34 -6.85 -22.49
CA VAL A 280 -8.36 -6.83 -21.45
C VAL A 280 -8.81 -5.41 -21.16
N SER A 281 -10.09 -5.24 -20.84
CA SER A 281 -10.67 -4.01 -20.32
C SER A 281 -11.49 -4.30 -19.07
N SER A 282 -11.88 -3.27 -18.34
CA SER A 282 -12.74 -3.36 -17.15
C SER A 282 -12.17 -4.29 -16.08
N SER A 283 -10.85 -4.36 -15.95
CA SER A 283 -10.18 -5.05 -14.83
C SER A 283 -9.97 -4.08 -13.66
N PHE A 284 -9.46 -4.58 -12.54
CA PHE A 284 -9.04 -3.78 -11.40
C PHE A 284 -7.57 -4.04 -11.06
N ALA A 285 -6.84 -3.01 -10.62
CA ALA A 285 -5.45 -3.14 -10.20
C ALA A 285 -5.24 -2.60 -8.79
N LEU A 286 -4.45 -3.31 -7.97
CA LEU A 286 -3.98 -2.84 -6.66
C LEU A 286 -2.59 -3.39 -6.32
N LEU A 287 -1.96 -2.80 -5.31
CA LEU A 287 -0.72 -3.31 -4.71
C LEU A 287 -1.01 -4.22 -3.52
N ASP A 288 -0.13 -5.20 -3.29
CA ASP A 288 -0.09 -5.98 -2.07
C ASP A 288 0.42 -5.16 -0.86
N GLN A 289 0.38 -5.75 0.34
CA GLN A 289 0.68 -5.04 1.60
C GLN A 289 2.12 -4.50 1.65
N ASN A 290 3.04 -5.22 1.01
CA ASN A 290 4.45 -4.86 0.98
C ASN A 290 4.77 -3.91 -0.19
N ASN A 291 3.79 -3.56 -1.02
CA ASN A 291 3.94 -2.81 -2.27
C ASN A 291 4.94 -3.44 -3.25
N VAL A 292 5.11 -4.77 -3.18
CA VAL A 292 6.04 -5.54 -4.00
C VAL A 292 5.34 -6.11 -5.22
N HIS A 293 4.07 -6.49 -5.11
CA HIS A 293 3.33 -7.09 -6.21
C HIS A 293 2.10 -6.28 -6.58
N VAL A 294 1.90 -6.10 -7.88
CA VAL A 294 0.67 -5.56 -8.45
C VAL A 294 -0.23 -6.72 -8.84
N HIS A 295 -1.45 -6.71 -8.33
CA HIS A 295 -2.50 -7.65 -8.69
C HIS A 295 -3.42 -7.01 -9.72
N VAL A 296 -3.71 -7.73 -10.81
CA VAL A 296 -4.69 -7.34 -11.83
C VAL A 296 -5.78 -8.39 -11.90
N ILE A 297 -7.02 -8.01 -11.62
CA ILE A 297 -8.13 -8.93 -11.35
C ILE A 297 -9.30 -8.67 -12.29
N GLY A 298 -9.84 -9.76 -12.84
CA GLY A 298 -11.04 -9.80 -13.65
C GLY A 298 -10.89 -9.13 -15.01
N GLY A 299 -11.99 -8.58 -15.51
CA GLY A 299 -12.06 -7.88 -16.78
C GLY A 299 -12.64 -8.70 -17.92
N VAL A 300 -12.74 -8.04 -19.07
CA VAL A 300 -13.39 -8.53 -20.28
C VAL A 300 -12.32 -8.68 -21.35
N VAL A 301 -12.22 -9.87 -21.96
CA VAL A 301 -11.27 -10.16 -23.04
C VAL A 301 -12.00 -10.29 -24.38
N THR A 302 -12.99 -11.18 -24.48
CA THR A 302 -13.86 -11.32 -25.66
C THR A 302 -15.30 -10.88 -25.31
N LYS A 303 -16.33 -11.46 -25.95
CA LYS A 303 -17.72 -11.35 -25.47
C LYS A 303 -17.97 -12.21 -24.21
N GLU A 304 -17.02 -13.09 -23.89
CA GLU A 304 -17.05 -13.90 -22.68
C GLU A 304 -16.11 -13.29 -21.64
N VAL A 305 -16.63 -13.15 -20.42
CA VAL A 305 -15.87 -12.70 -19.26
C VAL A 305 -15.05 -13.89 -18.75
N GLN A 306 -13.80 -13.66 -18.40
CA GLN A 306 -12.86 -14.71 -17.96
C GLN A 306 -12.48 -14.50 -16.49
N ASP A 307 -11.97 -15.55 -15.87
CA ASP A 307 -11.69 -15.68 -14.44
C ASP A 307 -10.23 -15.32 -14.08
N TYR A 308 -9.65 -14.32 -14.76
CA TYR A 308 -8.24 -13.99 -14.61
C TYR A 308 -7.89 -13.27 -13.31
N HIS A 309 -6.81 -13.74 -12.68
CA HIS A 309 -6.09 -13.02 -11.65
C HIS A 309 -4.59 -13.12 -11.98
N TRP A 310 -3.97 -11.98 -12.29
CA TRP A 310 -2.55 -11.90 -12.57
C TRP A 310 -1.81 -11.16 -11.46
N THR A 311 -0.55 -11.49 -11.32
CA THR A 311 0.39 -10.72 -10.48
C THR A 311 1.67 -10.43 -11.25
N ILE A 312 2.27 -9.29 -10.97
CA ILE A 312 3.58 -8.87 -11.47
C ILE A 312 4.34 -8.18 -10.35
N SER A 313 5.66 -8.38 -10.28
CA SER A 313 6.47 -7.62 -9.33
C SER A 313 6.56 -6.15 -9.79
N ALA A 314 6.40 -5.22 -8.86
CA ALA A 314 6.25 -3.79 -9.17
C ALA A 314 7.49 -3.24 -9.87
N ASP A 315 8.68 -3.71 -9.52
CA ASP A 315 9.95 -3.33 -10.15
C ASP A 315 9.96 -3.60 -11.67
N GLN A 316 9.28 -4.66 -12.12
CA GLN A 316 9.17 -5.03 -13.54
C GLN A 316 8.31 -4.07 -14.37
N LEU A 317 7.64 -3.10 -13.74
CA LEU A 317 6.95 -1.99 -14.42
C LEU A 317 7.90 -0.83 -14.76
N PHE A 318 9.08 -0.81 -14.16
CA PHE A 318 10.07 0.25 -14.29
C PHE A 318 11.25 -0.16 -15.18
N GLN A 319 11.91 0.85 -15.74
CA GLN A 319 13.23 0.73 -16.31
C GLN A 319 14.28 0.94 -15.21
N THR A 320 15.47 0.38 -15.39
CA THR A 320 16.56 0.47 -14.41
C THR A 320 16.86 1.91 -13.98
N HIS A 321 16.90 2.87 -14.91
CA HIS A 321 17.17 4.27 -14.57
C HIS A 321 16.04 4.92 -13.75
N GLU A 322 14.79 4.50 -13.91
CA GLU A 322 13.65 5.00 -13.14
C GLU A 322 13.69 4.45 -11.72
N LEU A 323 14.06 3.17 -11.55
CA LEU A 323 14.28 2.57 -10.22
C LEU A 323 15.41 3.28 -9.48
N MET A 324 16.53 3.54 -10.16
CA MET A 324 17.66 4.28 -9.57
C MET A 324 17.24 5.68 -9.12
N GLN A 325 16.40 6.36 -9.92
CA GLN A 325 15.88 7.68 -9.55
C GLN A 325 14.97 7.61 -8.31
N ILE A 326 14.08 6.61 -8.24
CA ILE A 326 13.21 6.40 -7.06
C ILE A 326 14.07 6.20 -5.80
N VAL A 327 15.12 5.38 -5.89
CA VAL A 327 16.04 5.14 -4.75
C VAL A 327 16.74 6.44 -4.34
N GLN A 328 17.26 7.22 -5.29
CA GLN A 328 17.92 8.50 -5.01
C GLN A 328 16.98 9.51 -4.35
N ASP A 329 15.76 9.62 -4.85
CA ASP A 329 14.74 10.52 -4.29
C ASP A 329 14.40 10.11 -2.85
N GLN A 330 14.28 8.80 -2.58
CA GLN A 330 14.05 8.27 -1.23
C GLN A 330 15.23 8.52 -0.27
N GLU A 331 16.48 8.34 -0.74
CA GLU A 331 17.67 8.63 0.06
C GLU A 331 17.75 10.11 0.47
N GLN A 332 17.41 11.01 -0.46
CA GLN A 332 17.39 12.45 -0.21
C GLN A 332 16.34 12.83 0.83
N ASP A 333 15.15 12.23 0.76
CA ASP A 333 14.08 12.45 1.73
C ASP A 333 14.46 11.94 3.12
N ILE A 334 15.03 10.73 3.21
CA ILE A 334 15.54 10.18 4.48
C ILE A 334 16.58 11.12 5.08
N ARG A 335 17.49 11.66 4.27
CA ARG A 335 18.48 12.64 4.74
C ARG A 335 17.80 13.91 5.26
N SER A 336 16.84 14.48 4.53
CA SER A 336 16.10 15.67 4.96
C SER A 336 15.32 15.44 6.26
N LEU A 337 14.69 14.27 6.42
CA LEU A 337 14.00 13.91 7.65
C LEU A 337 14.96 13.78 8.84
N LYS A 338 16.13 13.16 8.64
CA LYS A 338 17.18 13.08 9.67
C LYS A 338 17.64 14.46 10.11
N GLU A 339 17.83 15.39 9.18
CA GLU A 339 18.20 16.78 9.49
C GLU A 339 17.09 17.52 10.26
N LYS A 340 15.82 17.31 9.90
CA LYS A 340 14.67 17.87 10.64
C LYS A 340 14.54 17.28 12.05
N ILE A 341 14.77 15.98 12.22
CA ILE A 341 14.75 15.35 13.55
C ILE A 341 15.88 15.92 14.41
N ALA A 342 17.10 16.00 13.89
CA ALA A 342 18.23 16.56 14.61
C ALA A 342 18.00 18.03 15.02
N SER A 343 17.39 18.84 14.15
CA SER A 343 17.07 20.23 14.48
C SER A 343 15.96 20.35 15.53
N LEU A 344 14.98 19.44 15.51
CA LEU A 344 13.93 19.37 16.53
C LEU A 344 14.49 18.96 17.89
N GLU A 345 15.41 17.98 17.94
CA GLU A 345 16.12 17.58 19.16
C GLU A 345 16.93 18.72 19.77
N LEU A 346 17.60 19.53 18.93
CA LEU A 346 18.33 20.74 19.34
C LEU A 346 17.41 21.87 19.82
N SER A 347 16.13 21.87 19.42
CA SER A 347 15.18 22.95 19.72
C SER A 347 14.32 22.73 20.97
N ARG A 348 14.51 21.65 21.74
CA ARG A 348 13.86 21.49 23.06
C ARG A 348 14.36 22.59 24.02
N PRO A 349 13.57 23.65 24.34
CA PRO A 349 14.06 24.82 25.05
C PRO A 349 13.98 24.70 26.58
N TYR A 350 13.44 23.61 27.11
CA TYR A 350 13.29 23.43 28.55
C TYR A 350 14.49 22.73 29.15
N VAL A 351 15.46 23.54 29.57
CA VAL A 351 16.17 23.27 30.82
C VAL A 351 15.10 23.38 31.91
N ILE A 352 14.78 22.27 32.58
CA ILE A 352 13.92 22.30 33.78
C ILE A 352 14.62 23.26 34.76
N PRO A 353 13.97 24.35 35.21
CA PRO A 353 14.59 25.24 36.17
C PRO A 353 14.79 24.49 37.49
N GLU A 354 16.03 24.42 37.97
CA GLU A 354 16.34 24.10 39.37
C GLU A 354 15.75 25.19 40.27
N THR A 355 14.45 25.09 40.59
CA THR A 355 13.84 25.95 41.59
C THR A 355 13.85 25.26 42.95
N MET A 356 14.82 25.71 43.76
CA MET A 356 14.80 25.80 45.22
C MET A 356 14.69 24.50 46.01
N GLU A 357 15.81 23.76 46.13
CA GLU A 357 16.04 22.88 47.29
C GLU A 357 17.53 22.65 47.62
N GLU A 358 18.45 23.47 47.09
CA GLU A 358 19.90 23.22 47.24
C GLU A 358 20.54 23.75 48.53
N LYS A 359 19.84 24.52 49.37
CA LYS A 359 20.48 25.13 50.56
C LYS A 359 20.46 24.27 51.83
N GLU A 360 19.77 23.14 51.86
CA GLU A 360 19.74 22.25 53.04
C GLU A 360 20.53 20.96 52.87
N VAL A 361 21.04 20.65 51.66
CA VAL A 361 21.73 19.37 51.37
C VAL A 361 23.26 19.47 51.39
N GLU A 362 23.83 20.68 51.27
CA GLU A 362 25.30 20.90 51.19
C GLU A 362 26.09 20.55 52.46
N GLN A 363 25.46 20.22 53.59
CA GLN A 363 26.18 19.83 54.82
C GLN A 363 26.49 18.32 54.93
N SER A 364 26.21 17.49 53.93
CA SER A 364 26.28 16.03 54.12
C SER A 364 27.07 15.19 53.11
N ILE A 365 27.69 15.76 52.07
CA ILE A 365 28.36 14.95 51.04
C ILE A 365 29.87 15.22 51.00
N ASP A 366 30.57 14.66 51.97
CA ASP A 366 31.98 14.26 51.83
C ASP A 366 32.12 12.75 52.06
N LYS A 367 31.26 11.98 51.38
CA LYS A 367 31.42 10.53 51.22
C LYS A 367 31.35 10.20 49.74
N LYS A 368 32.51 9.86 49.18
CA LYS A 368 32.63 9.12 47.91
C LYS A 368 31.63 7.95 47.94
N VAL A 369 30.55 8.07 47.17
CA VAL A 369 29.67 6.93 46.89
C VAL A 369 30.39 6.12 45.83
N GLU A 370 31.02 5.01 46.25
CA GLU A 370 31.45 4.00 45.28
C GLU A 370 30.21 3.42 44.58
N PRO A 371 30.25 3.21 43.26
CA PRO A 371 29.13 2.63 42.54
C PRO A 371 28.74 1.28 43.15
N PRO A 372 27.43 0.97 43.26
CA PRO A 372 26.94 -0.29 43.82
C PRO A 372 27.65 -1.48 43.19
N LYS A 373 27.93 -2.53 43.96
CA LYS A 373 28.62 -3.74 43.47
C LYS A 373 27.97 -4.29 42.19
N GLU A 374 26.66 -4.20 42.10
CA GLU A 374 25.81 -4.57 40.96
C GLU A 374 26.23 -3.89 39.65
N TRP A 375 26.78 -2.68 39.69
CA TRP A 375 27.21 -1.97 38.48
C TRP A 375 28.46 -2.58 37.84
N ARG A 376 29.37 -3.12 38.66
CA ARG A 376 30.55 -3.83 38.15
C ARG A 376 30.17 -5.15 37.48
N ASP A 377 29.15 -5.82 38.01
CA ASP A 377 28.63 -7.08 37.47
C ASP A 377 27.90 -6.84 36.14
N ILE A 378 27.11 -5.77 36.03
CA ILE A 378 26.46 -5.36 34.77
C ILE A 378 27.49 -4.97 33.70
N GLN A 379 28.54 -4.21 34.05
CA GLN A 379 29.59 -3.85 33.10
C GLN A 379 30.37 -5.07 32.58
N GLN A 380 30.59 -6.06 33.44
CA GLN A 380 31.24 -7.32 33.07
C GLN A 380 30.35 -8.14 32.13
N GLN A 381 29.05 -8.25 32.40
CA GLN A 381 28.09 -8.93 31.53
C GLN A 381 27.96 -8.26 30.15
N MET A 382 27.90 -6.93 30.09
CA MET A 382 27.86 -6.21 28.81
C MET A 382 29.13 -6.45 27.98
N LYS A 383 30.28 -6.59 28.63
CA LYS A 383 31.56 -6.88 27.97
C LYS A 383 31.61 -8.31 27.43
N GLU A 384 31.04 -9.28 28.15
CA GLU A 384 30.93 -10.67 27.71
C GLU A 384 29.98 -10.81 26.52
N ILE A 385 28.83 -10.15 26.56
CA ILE A 385 27.87 -10.10 25.44
C ILE A 385 28.52 -9.46 24.19
N GLY A 386 29.25 -8.34 24.37
CA GLY A 386 29.99 -7.70 23.27
C GLY A 386 31.04 -8.62 22.63
N ASN A 387 31.74 -9.43 23.42
CA ASN A 387 32.71 -10.40 22.90
C ASN A 387 32.03 -11.56 22.15
N SER A 388 30.88 -12.04 22.61
CA SER A 388 30.08 -13.06 21.92
C SER A 388 29.55 -12.56 20.57
N LEU A 389 29.11 -11.31 20.49
CA LEU A 389 28.70 -10.66 19.23
C LEU A 389 29.84 -10.56 18.22
N ILE A 390 31.05 -10.18 18.67
CA ILE A 390 32.25 -10.12 17.81
C ILE A 390 32.64 -11.53 17.31
N SER A 391 32.40 -12.58 18.10
CA SER A 391 32.64 -13.96 17.68
C SER A 391 31.66 -14.43 16.59
N LEU A 392 30.40 -13.99 16.65
CA LEU A 392 29.37 -14.25 15.64
C LEU A 392 29.65 -13.49 14.33
N GLU A 393 30.21 -12.28 14.38
CA GLU A 393 30.65 -11.55 13.18
C GLU A 393 31.74 -12.28 12.39
N LYS A 394 32.60 -13.07 13.05
CA LYS A 394 33.65 -13.85 12.38
C LYS A 394 33.13 -15.10 11.68
N LEU A 395 31.94 -15.58 12.03
CA LEU A 395 31.30 -16.75 11.40
C LEU A 395 30.68 -16.41 10.03
N SER A 396 30.44 -15.13 9.70
CA SER A 396 29.70 -14.72 8.49
C SER A 396 30.53 -14.66 7.19
N THR A 397 31.70 -15.29 7.13
CA THR A 397 32.41 -15.52 5.86
C THR A 397 32.37 -17.00 5.52
N MET A 398 31.18 -17.47 5.12
CA MET A 398 31.10 -18.75 4.40
C MET A 398 31.53 -18.50 2.96
N ASP A 399 32.72 -18.99 2.62
CA ASP A 399 33.24 -18.97 1.26
C ASP A 399 32.51 -20.03 0.42
N TRP A 400 31.41 -19.60 -0.21
CA TRP A 400 30.58 -20.45 -1.08
C TRP A 400 31.37 -21.10 -2.22
N ALA A 401 32.52 -20.52 -2.60
CA ALA A 401 33.38 -21.02 -3.68
C ALA A 401 34.13 -22.32 -3.31
N GLN A 402 34.27 -22.66 -2.03
CA GLN A 402 34.86 -23.96 -1.61
C GLN A 402 33.82 -25.07 -1.43
N SER A 403 32.53 -24.77 -1.49
CA SER A 403 31.48 -25.78 -1.46
C SER A 403 31.23 -26.32 -2.87
N ASN A 404 31.53 -27.60 -3.10
CA ASN A 404 31.26 -28.31 -4.36
C ASN A 404 29.74 -28.54 -4.59
N CYS A 405 28.91 -27.53 -4.38
CA CYS A 405 27.48 -27.60 -4.59
C CYS A 405 27.17 -27.14 -6.01
N THR A 406 27.03 -28.09 -6.94
CA THR A 406 26.45 -27.79 -8.26
C THR A 406 24.96 -27.49 -8.05
N GLY A 407 24.47 -26.41 -8.66
CA GLY A 407 23.17 -25.77 -8.39
C GLY A 407 21.90 -26.59 -8.65
N LEU A 408 21.98 -27.93 -8.70
CA LEU A 408 20.83 -28.84 -8.75
C LEU A 408 20.54 -29.56 -7.42
N GLU A 409 21.37 -29.47 -6.40
CA GLU A 409 21.17 -30.21 -5.12
C GLU A 409 20.33 -29.46 -4.06
N LEU A 410 19.73 -28.31 -4.38
CA LEU A 410 18.93 -27.52 -3.42
C LEU A 410 17.49 -28.02 -3.21
N TRP A 411 17.06 -29.06 -3.93
CA TRP A 411 15.71 -29.63 -3.77
C TRP A 411 15.77 -31.17 -3.76
N GLY A 412 16.02 -31.74 -2.58
CA GLY A 412 16.01 -33.18 -2.36
C GLY A 412 15.55 -33.56 -0.94
N CYS A 413 14.50 -34.38 -0.84
CA CYS A 413 13.91 -34.90 0.39
C CYS A 413 14.70 -36.08 0.99
N ASN A 414 16.02 -35.98 1.06
CA ASN A 414 16.90 -37.03 1.57
C ASN A 414 17.97 -36.48 2.54
N GLY A 415 17.53 -35.85 3.63
CA GLY A 415 18.24 -35.87 4.93
C GLY A 415 19.66 -35.25 5.02
N LYS A 416 20.27 -34.77 3.93
CA LYS A 416 21.60 -34.14 3.94
C LYS A 416 21.57 -32.64 4.23
N ALA A 417 20.39 -32.03 4.32
CA ALA A 417 20.20 -30.65 4.79
C ALA A 417 20.51 -30.45 6.30
N HIS A 418 20.89 -31.50 7.03
CA HIS A 418 21.01 -31.45 8.48
C HIS A 418 22.22 -30.66 8.98
N LEU A 419 23.34 -30.60 8.24
CA LEU A 419 24.56 -29.96 8.73
C LEU A 419 24.55 -28.42 8.59
N VAL A 420 23.93 -27.90 7.52
CA VAL A 420 23.74 -26.45 7.31
C VAL A 420 22.63 -25.93 8.22
N ASN A 421 21.53 -26.68 8.37
CA ASN A 421 20.48 -26.34 9.31
C ASN A 421 20.95 -26.44 10.77
N GLN A 422 21.84 -27.36 11.16
CA GLN A 422 22.36 -27.39 12.53
C GLN A 422 23.17 -26.14 12.87
N LYS A 423 24.07 -25.68 11.99
CA LYS A 423 24.86 -24.46 12.26
C LYS A 423 23.98 -23.21 12.28
N LEU A 424 22.96 -23.15 11.42
CA LEU A 424 21.98 -22.07 11.43
C LEU A 424 21.12 -22.12 12.70
N LEU A 425 20.72 -23.32 13.14
CA LEU A 425 19.94 -23.54 14.34
C LEU A 425 20.75 -23.22 15.60
N THR A 426 22.02 -23.60 15.68
CA THR A 426 22.92 -23.21 16.76
C THR A 426 23.13 -21.69 16.79
N CYS A 427 23.27 -21.04 15.63
CA CYS A 427 23.35 -19.59 15.56
C CYS A 427 22.04 -18.92 16.03
N MET A 428 20.88 -19.50 15.71
CA MET A 428 19.58 -19.05 16.20
C MET A 428 19.40 -19.30 17.70
N GLU A 429 19.89 -20.41 18.24
CA GLU A 429 19.90 -20.73 19.67
C GLU A 429 20.82 -19.78 20.44
N ASP A 430 21.99 -19.45 19.90
CA ASP A 430 22.91 -18.45 20.46
C ASP A 430 22.27 -17.06 20.48
N ILE A 431 21.58 -16.68 19.39
CA ILE A 431 20.82 -15.42 19.32
C ILE A 431 19.72 -15.40 20.38
N VAL A 432 18.91 -16.45 20.48
CA VAL A 432 17.84 -16.57 21.48
C VAL A 432 18.41 -16.50 22.89
N THR A 433 19.53 -17.15 23.16
CA THR A 433 20.21 -17.10 24.46
C THR A 433 20.64 -15.67 24.79
N ILE A 434 21.24 -14.95 23.83
CA ILE A 434 21.62 -13.54 23.98
C ILE A 434 20.38 -12.66 24.24
N THR A 435 19.26 -12.86 23.53
CA THR A 435 18.03 -12.09 23.79
C THR A 435 17.43 -12.39 25.15
N THR A 436 17.59 -13.62 25.65
CA THR A 436 17.08 -14.03 26.96
C THR A 436 17.94 -13.44 28.09
N ASP A 437 19.27 -13.37 27.90
CA ASP A 437 20.20 -12.74 28.83
C ASP A 437 20.04 -11.21 28.88
N LEU A 438 19.49 -10.59 27.83
CA LEU A 438 19.15 -9.17 27.78
C LEU A 438 17.79 -8.82 28.42
N SER A 439 16.91 -9.82 28.62
CA SER A 439 15.57 -9.61 29.20
C SER A 439 15.57 -8.97 30.59
N PRO A 440 16.48 -9.30 31.53
CA PRO A 440 16.55 -8.66 32.85
C PRO A 440 17.04 -7.20 32.82
N LEU A 441 17.71 -6.78 31.74
CA LEU A 441 18.22 -5.41 31.55
C LEU A 441 17.16 -4.45 30.96
N GLY A 442 16.02 -4.98 30.49
CA GLY A 442 14.93 -4.23 29.88
C GLY A 442 14.17 -3.27 30.80
N THR A 443 14.47 -3.24 32.10
CA THR A 443 13.98 -2.20 33.02
C THR A 443 14.88 -0.95 33.05
N ILE A 444 16.04 -0.97 32.39
CA ILE A 444 17.03 0.11 32.39
C ILE A 444 17.33 0.66 30.98
N ILE A 445 17.08 -0.12 29.93
CA ILE A 445 17.31 0.29 28.52
C ILE A 445 15.97 0.32 27.76
N ASP A 446 15.70 1.42 27.08
CA ASP A 446 14.50 1.58 26.25
C ASP A 446 14.47 0.52 25.15
N VAL A 447 13.40 -0.28 25.15
CA VAL A 447 13.20 -1.46 24.29
C VAL A 447 13.21 -1.07 22.81
N GLY A 448 12.93 0.20 22.48
CA GLY A 448 12.98 0.73 21.11
C GLY A 448 14.37 0.70 20.47
N ASP A 449 15.43 0.97 21.21
CA ASP A 449 16.80 1.01 20.68
C ASP A 449 17.35 -0.39 20.41
N LEU A 450 16.94 -1.37 21.21
CA LEU A 450 17.31 -2.77 21.01
C LEU A 450 16.69 -3.33 19.72
N TYR A 451 15.40 -3.05 19.47
CA TYR A 451 14.71 -3.46 18.26
C TYR A 451 15.26 -2.78 17.00
N ALA A 452 15.61 -1.49 17.08
CA ALA A 452 16.25 -0.78 15.99
C ALA A 452 17.65 -1.35 15.66
N PHE A 453 18.41 -1.77 16.68
CA PHE A 453 19.71 -2.40 16.48
C PHE A 453 19.59 -3.78 15.83
N PHE A 454 18.68 -4.64 16.30
CA PHE A 454 18.41 -5.94 15.66
C PHE A 454 17.91 -5.78 14.22
N PHE A 455 17.01 -4.83 13.96
CA PHE A 455 16.49 -4.58 12.62
C PHE A 455 17.59 -4.10 11.66
N CYS A 456 18.48 -3.21 12.09
CA CYS A 456 19.65 -2.78 11.33
C CYS A 456 20.67 -3.91 11.08
N PHE A 457 20.86 -4.80 12.06
CA PHE A 457 21.78 -5.93 11.94
C PHE A 457 21.30 -6.99 10.94
N PHE A 458 20.00 -7.30 10.92
CA PHE A 458 19.41 -8.29 10.00
C PHE A 458 19.16 -7.74 8.59
N SER A 459 18.74 -6.47 8.47
CA SER A 459 18.43 -5.85 7.17
C SER A 459 19.68 -5.58 6.31
N SER A 460 20.84 -5.34 6.94
CA SER A 460 22.07 -5.01 6.21
C SER A 460 22.85 -6.22 5.67
N LYS A 461 22.59 -7.45 6.13
CA LYS A 461 23.43 -8.62 5.77
C LYS A 461 22.72 -9.80 5.10
N ILE A 462 21.38 -9.92 5.18
CA ILE A 462 20.65 -10.92 4.35
C ILE A 462 20.70 -10.54 2.87
N LEU A 463 20.79 -9.25 2.54
CA LEU A 463 20.89 -8.78 1.15
C LEU A 463 22.28 -8.96 0.51
N ILE A 464 23.31 -9.33 1.28
CA ILE A 464 24.68 -9.48 0.76
C ILE A 464 25.08 -10.96 0.58
N SER A 465 24.25 -11.92 1.03
CA SER A 465 24.53 -13.36 0.87
C SER A 465 23.44 -14.17 0.14
N LEU A 466 22.49 -13.50 -0.52
CA LEU A 466 21.62 -14.07 -1.56
C LEU A 466 22.06 -13.52 -2.91
#